data_AF-A0A3N7IFY6-F1
#
_entry.id   AF-A0A3N7IFY6-F1
#
_cell.length_a   1.000
_cell.length_b   1.000
_cell.length_c   1.000
_cell.angle_alpha   90.00
_cell.angle_beta   90.00
_cell.angle_gamma   90.00
#
_symmetry.space_group_name_H-M   'P 1'
#
loop_
_entity.id
_entity.type
_entity.pdbx_description
1 polymer ?
#
loop_
_entity_poly.entity_id
_entity_poly.type
_entity_poly.pdbx_seq_one_letter_code
_entity_poly.pdbx_strand_id
1 'polypeptide(L)'
;MAKYNAPVQGKIGQIIDVIVLLIMAIGALYIPLWLGLAGSAKNPQTLENPTWEALAQNPAMVEQWHKLGYSDPSLAAEMITARFDYSFSIGALLAMIVVVVGYYAILLRFSENEYRDVIAEKFGE
;
A
#
# COMPACT_ATOMS: atom_id res chain seq x y z
N MET A 1 -10.78 1.99 45.86
CA MET A 1 -10.39 1.27 44.63
C MET A 1 -8.92 0.90 44.75
N ALA A 2 -8.57 -0.38 44.58
CA ALA A 2 -7.17 -0.79 44.54
C ALA A 2 -6.50 -0.18 43.30
N LYS A 3 -5.28 0.34 43.44
CA LYS A 3 -4.54 0.95 42.33
C LYS A 3 -3.95 -0.17 41.48
N TYR A 4 -4.41 -0.30 40.23
CA TYR A 4 -3.87 -1.27 39.28
C TYR A 4 -2.36 -1.09 39.15
N ASN A 5 -1.63 -2.20 39.17
CA ASN A 5 -0.18 -2.23 39.03
C ASN A 5 0.16 -3.16 37.87
N ALA A 6 0.51 -2.58 36.72
CA ALA A 6 0.68 -3.33 35.49
C ALA A 6 1.89 -4.28 35.58
N PRO A 7 1.80 -5.50 35.04
CA PRO A 7 2.95 -6.40 34.98
C PRO A 7 4.04 -5.80 34.10
N VAL A 8 5.29 -5.85 34.57
CA VAL A 8 6.45 -5.35 33.82
C VAL A 8 6.99 -6.47 32.93
N GLN A 9 7.04 -6.23 31.62
CA GLN A 9 7.61 -7.17 30.67
C GLN A 9 9.11 -7.35 30.91
N GLY A 10 9.60 -8.59 30.85
CA GLY A 10 11.03 -8.88 30.97
C GLY A 10 11.84 -8.36 29.79
N LYS A 11 13.11 -7.97 30.03
CA LYS A 11 14.00 -7.38 29.00
C LYS A 11 14.19 -8.26 27.76
N ILE A 12 14.28 -9.58 27.93
CA ILE A 12 14.41 -10.53 26.82
C ILE A 12 13.14 -10.52 25.95
N GLY A 13 11.96 -10.53 26.59
CA GLY A 13 10.68 -10.47 25.89
C GLY A 13 10.53 -9.18 25.08
N GLN A 14 10.97 -8.05 25.64
CA GLN A 14 10.96 -6.77 24.95
C GLN A 14 11.89 -6.75 23.72
N ILE A 15 13.08 -7.37 23.80
CA ILE A 15 13.99 -7.47 22.65
C ILE A 15 13.37 -8.31 21.52
N ILE A 16 12.77 -9.46 21.86
CA ILE A 16 12.12 -10.31 20.88
C ILE A 16 10.97 -9.56 20.21
N ASP A 17 10.13 -8.90 20.99
CA ASP A 17 8.99 -8.11 20.48
C ASP A 17 9.46 -7.05 19.47
N VAL A 18 10.49 -6.27 19.82
CA VAL A 18 11.06 -5.26 18.91
C VAL A 18 11.59 -5.89 17.62
N ILE A 19 12.28 -7.04 17.70
CA ILE A 19 12.78 -7.74 16.50
C ILE A 19 11.62 -8.19 15.62
N VAL A 20 10.57 -8.77 16.20
CA VAL A 20 9.40 -9.24 15.45
C VAL A 20 8.69 -8.06 14.78
N LEU A 21 8.47 -6.96 15.51
CA LEU A 21 7.88 -5.74 14.96
C LEU A 21 8.72 -5.15 13.82
N LEU A 22 10.04 -5.13 13.95
CA LEU A 22 10.95 -4.68 12.89
C LEU A 22 10.84 -5.57 11.65
N ILE A 23 10.84 -6.88 11.81
CA ILE A 23 10.67 -7.83 10.69
C ILE A 23 9.32 -7.63 10.01
N MET A 24 8.23 -7.49 10.78
CA MET A 24 6.90 -7.26 10.21
C MET A 24 6.82 -5.92 9.48
N ALA A 25 7.39 -4.84 10.04
CA ALA A 25 7.38 -3.52 9.41
C ALA A 25 8.20 -3.51 8.11
N ILE A 26 9.42 -4.05 8.13
CA ILE A 26 10.26 -4.17 6.94
C ILE A 26 9.58 -5.08 5.92
N GLY A 27 9.06 -6.23 6.34
CA GLY A 27 8.35 -7.17 5.48
C GLY A 27 7.15 -6.52 4.78
N ALA A 28 6.31 -5.80 5.53
CA ALA A 28 5.15 -5.11 4.99
C ALA A 28 5.52 -4.06 3.92
N LEU A 29 6.67 -3.40 4.06
CA LEU A 29 7.14 -2.39 3.10
C LEU A 29 7.84 -2.99 1.88
N TYR A 30 8.66 -4.04 2.07
CA TYR A 30 9.56 -4.53 1.03
C TYR A 30 9.07 -5.78 0.29
N ILE A 31 8.24 -6.63 0.91
CA ILE A 31 7.71 -7.83 0.23
C ILE A 31 6.89 -7.45 -1.02
N PRO A 32 5.96 -6.47 -0.98
CA PRO A 32 5.23 -6.08 -2.19
C PRO A 32 6.13 -5.54 -3.29
N LEU A 33 7.20 -4.81 -2.94
CA LEU A 33 8.20 -4.31 -3.89
C LEU A 33 8.97 -5.46 -4.54
N TRP A 34 9.45 -6.42 -3.74
CA TRP A 34 10.23 -7.56 -4.24
C TRP A 34 9.41 -8.48 -5.14
N LEU A 35 8.12 -8.63 -4.86
CA LEU A 35 7.19 -9.41 -5.68
C LEU A 35 6.65 -8.62 -6.89
N GLY A 36 7.05 -7.37 -7.09
CA GLY A 36 6.55 -6.52 -8.18
C GLY A 36 5.05 -6.21 -8.05
N LEU A 37 4.47 -6.37 -6.86
CA LEU A 37 3.07 -6.06 -6.54
C LEU A 37 2.86 -4.58 -6.22
N ALA A 38 3.94 -3.84 -5.99
CA ALA A 38 3.93 -2.42 -5.71
C ALA A 38 4.26 -1.61 -6.97
N GLY A 39 3.37 -0.67 -7.30
CA GLY A 39 3.47 0.21 -8.45
C GLY A 39 2.17 0.26 -9.24
N SER A 40 1.82 1.43 -9.78
CA SER A 40 0.69 1.52 -10.70
C SER A 40 1.13 1.00 -12.06
N ALA A 41 0.48 -0.06 -12.54
CA ALA A 41 0.65 -0.51 -13.92
C ALA A 41 0.31 0.67 -14.85
N LYS A 42 1.25 0.99 -15.73
CA LYS A 42 1.00 1.88 -16.85
C LYS A 42 0.80 1.01 -18.08
N ASN A 43 -0.14 1.40 -18.93
CA ASN A 43 -0.34 0.72 -20.20
C ASN A 43 -0.05 1.73 -21.32
N PRO A 44 1.22 1.86 -21.75
CA PRO A 44 1.57 2.76 -22.83
C PRO A 44 0.87 2.31 -24.12
N GLN A 45 0.16 3.22 -24.76
CA GLN A 45 -0.33 2.95 -26.11
C GLN A 45 0.85 3.09 -27.09
N THR A 46 1.22 1.98 -27.72
CA THR A 46 2.21 1.97 -28.79
C THR A 46 1.55 2.48 -30.07
N LEU A 47 2.00 3.63 -30.55
CA LEU A 47 1.63 4.14 -31.86
C LEU A 47 2.70 3.70 -32.87
N GLU A 48 2.31 3.05 -33.95
CA GLU A 48 3.22 2.82 -35.09
C GLU A 48 3.51 4.16 -35.77
N ASN A 49 4.80 4.52 -35.86
CA ASN A 49 5.28 5.80 -36.41
C ASN A 49 4.68 7.03 -35.71
N PRO A 50 5.02 7.27 -34.43
CA PRO A 50 4.50 8.42 -33.69
C PRO A 50 4.97 9.73 -34.32
N THR A 51 4.05 10.68 -34.47
CA THR A 51 4.36 12.09 -34.74
C THR A 51 3.99 12.94 -33.54
N TRP A 52 4.57 14.15 -33.44
CA TRP A 52 4.23 15.07 -32.35
C TRP A 52 2.74 15.42 -32.33
N GLU A 53 2.14 15.54 -33.51
CA GLU A 53 0.71 15.80 -33.70
C GLU A 53 -0.13 14.60 -33.24
N ALA A 54 0.27 13.37 -33.59
CA ALA A 54 -0.42 12.14 -33.18
C ALA A 54 -0.35 11.92 -31.66
N LEU A 55 0.72 12.41 -31.01
CA LEU A 55 0.89 12.43 -29.56
C LEU A 55 0.18 13.61 -28.88
N ALA A 56 -0.64 14.37 -29.62
CA ALA A 56 -1.35 15.56 -29.16
C ALA A 56 -0.43 16.61 -28.52
N GLN A 57 0.82 16.73 -28.99
CA GLN A 57 1.77 17.75 -28.55
C GLN A 57 1.68 18.98 -29.44
N ASN A 58 1.62 20.16 -28.83
CA ASN A 58 1.71 21.43 -29.56
C ASN A 58 3.18 21.92 -29.66
N PRO A 59 3.50 22.94 -30.47
CA PRO A 59 4.88 23.39 -30.65
C PRO A 59 5.62 23.76 -29.37
N ALA A 60 4.92 24.36 -28.39
CA ALA A 60 5.49 24.73 -27.11
C ALA A 60 5.86 23.49 -26.26
N MET A 61 5.04 22.43 -26.31
CA MET A 61 5.33 21.15 -25.63
C MET A 61 6.51 20.43 -26.29
N VAL A 62 6.56 20.41 -27.62
CA VAL A 62 7.67 19.81 -28.38
C VAL A 62 9.00 20.47 -28.04
N GLU A 63 9.03 21.79 -27.88
CA GLU A 63 10.24 22.51 -27.44
C GLU A 63 10.74 22.04 -26.07
N GLN A 64 9.84 21.70 -25.14
CA GLN A 64 10.23 21.16 -23.83
C GLN A 64 10.82 19.75 -23.97
N TRP A 65 10.23 18.90 -24.81
CA TRP A 65 10.79 17.58 -25.10
C TRP A 65 12.18 17.67 -25.73
N HIS A 66 12.40 18.60 -26.65
CA HIS A 66 13.72 18.85 -27.22
C HIS A 66 14.75 19.31 -26.18
N LYS A 67 14.36 20.18 -25.22
CA LYS A 67 15.24 20.59 -24.10
C LYS A 67 15.62 19.40 -23.20
N LEU A 68 14.73 18.42 -23.08
CA LEU A 68 14.97 17.17 -22.36
C LEU A 68 15.77 16.13 -23.17
N GLY A 69 16.17 16.46 -24.42
CA GLY A 69 16.97 15.59 -25.28
C GLY A 69 16.15 14.65 -26.18
N TYR A 70 14.83 14.81 -26.24
CA TYR A 70 13.95 14.01 -27.09
C TYR A 70 13.69 14.75 -28.41
N SER A 71 14.54 14.51 -29.41
CA SER A 71 14.44 15.08 -30.75
C SER A 71 13.43 14.35 -31.65
N ASP A 72 13.23 13.06 -31.41
CA ASP A 72 12.33 12.18 -32.16
C ASP A 72 11.09 11.86 -31.30
N PRO A 73 9.85 12.03 -31.83
CA PRO A 73 8.63 11.60 -31.15
C PRO A 73 8.67 10.15 -30.66
N SER A 74 9.36 9.26 -31.36
CA SER A 74 9.46 7.83 -30.99
C SER A 74 10.10 7.64 -29.61
N LEU A 75 11.03 8.51 -29.23
CA LEU A 75 11.74 8.46 -27.95
C LEU A 75 10.89 9.00 -26.80
N ALA A 76 9.91 9.87 -27.09
CA ALA A 76 9.01 10.46 -26.11
C ALA A 76 7.64 9.76 -26.03
N ALA A 77 7.27 8.99 -27.07
CA ALA A 77 5.94 8.42 -27.25
C ALA A 77 5.50 7.60 -26.05
N GLU A 78 6.33 6.67 -25.58
CA GLU A 78 6.00 5.83 -24.43
C GLU A 78 5.76 6.66 -23.16
N MET A 79 6.57 7.68 -22.91
CA MET A 79 6.40 8.54 -21.74
C MET A 79 5.12 9.39 -21.82
N ILE A 80 4.77 9.86 -23.02
CA ILE A 80 3.55 10.63 -23.25
C ILE A 80 2.30 9.74 -23.12
N THR A 81 2.38 8.50 -23.62
CA THR A 81 1.24 7.56 -23.65
C THR A 81 1.14 6.65 -22.43
N ALA A 82 2.13 6.65 -21.52
CA ALA A 82 2.11 5.89 -20.28
C ALA A 82 1.07 6.44 -19.27
N ARG A 83 -0.20 6.19 -19.56
CA ARG A 83 -1.34 6.45 -18.70
C ARG A 83 -1.45 5.36 -17.62
N PHE A 84 -1.96 5.74 -16.45
CA PHE A 84 -2.29 4.80 -15.39
C PHE A 84 -3.47 3.92 -15.82
N ASP A 85 -3.36 2.61 -15.56
CA ASP A 85 -4.49 1.71 -15.68
C ASP A 85 -5.38 1.83 -14.43
N TYR A 86 -6.62 2.28 -14.62
CA TYR A 86 -7.63 2.41 -13.56
C TYR A 86 -8.54 1.18 -13.46
N SER A 87 -8.27 0.13 -14.22
CA SER A 87 -8.95 -1.14 -14.09
C SER A 87 -8.60 -1.77 -12.75
N PHE A 88 -9.55 -2.46 -12.14
CA PHE A 88 -9.31 -3.18 -10.89
C PHE A 88 -9.94 -4.57 -10.92
N SER A 89 -9.33 -5.50 -10.19
CA SER A 89 -9.85 -6.86 -10.07
C SER A 89 -10.98 -6.92 -9.05
N ILE A 90 -12.15 -7.38 -9.49
CA ILE A 90 -13.28 -7.67 -8.59
C ILE A 90 -12.87 -8.72 -7.54
N GLY A 91 -12.05 -9.70 -7.92
CA GLY A 91 -11.52 -10.70 -6.99
C GLY A 91 -10.65 -10.09 -5.90
N ALA A 92 -9.76 -9.16 -6.26
CA ALA A 92 -8.94 -8.43 -5.29
C ALA A 92 -9.78 -7.54 -4.37
N LEU A 93 -10.82 -6.88 -4.91
CA LEU A 93 -11.79 -6.11 -4.13
C LEU A 93 -12.50 -6.98 -3.09
N LEU A 94 -13.02 -8.13 -3.50
CA LEU A 94 -13.68 -9.07 -2.58
C LEU A 94 -12.71 -9.60 -1.52
N ALA A 95 -11.47 -9.93 -1.90
CA ALA A 95 -10.46 -10.35 -0.95
C ALA A 95 -10.18 -9.26 0.10
N MET A 96 -10.05 -7.99 -0.31
CA MET A 96 -9.87 -6.87 0.61
C MET A 96 -11.06 -6.73 1.57
N ILE A 97 -12.30 -6.83 1.07
CA ILE A 97 -13.51 -6.77 1.91
C ILE A 97 -13.49 -7.90 2.95
N VAL A 98 -13.18 -9.14 2.54
CA VAL A 98 -13.11 -10.28 3.46
C VAL A 98 -12.05 -10.08 4.53
N VAL A 99 -10.86 -9.58 4.17
CA VAL A 99 -9.77 -9.32 5.12
C VAL A 99 -10.19 -8.26 6.15
N VAL A 100 -10.77 -7.14 5.70
CA VAL A 100 -11.19 -6.05 6.59
C VAL A 100 -12.32 -6.50 7.52
N VAL A 101 -13.37 -7.10 6.96
CA VAL A 101 -14.53 -7.57 7.76
C VAL A 101 -14.10 -8.69 8.71
N GLY A 102 -13.29 -9.63 8.25
CA GLY A 102 -12.75 -10.71 9.07
C GLY A 102 -11.91 -10.20 10.23
N TYR A 103 -11.05 -9.22 9.99
CA TYR A 103 -10.29 -8.54 11.04
C TYR A 103 -11.21 -7.94 12.12
N TYR A 104 -12.21 -7.15 11.71
CA TYR A 104 -13.14 -6.54 12.66
C TYR A 104 -13.99 -7.58 13.41
N ALA A 105 -14.44 -8.64 12.74
CA ALA A 105 -15.19 -9.71 13.38
C ALA A 105 -14.36 -10.41 14.48
N ILE A 106 -13.08 -10.69 14.20
CA ILE A 106 -12.14 -11.26 15.16
C ILE A 106 -11.89 -10.30 16.31
N LEU A 107 -11.62 -9.02 16.01
CA LEU A 107 -11.37 -7.98 17.00
C LEU A 107 -12.55 -7.87 17.96
N LEU A 108 -13.77 -7.74 17.45
CA LEU A 108 -14.97 -7.64 18.27
C LEU A 108 -15.18 -8.88 19.15
N ARG A 109 -14.95 -10.07 18.60
CA ARG A 109 -15.13 -11.34 19.33
C ARG A 109 -14.14 -11.51 20.48
N PHE A 110 -12.87 -11.15 20.30
CA PHE A 110 -11.88 -11.24 21.38
C PHE A 110 -11.99 -10.09 22.38
N SER A 111 -12.36 -8.90 21.90
CA SER A 111 -12.52 -7.71 22.72
C SER A 111 -13.61 -7.86 23.79
N GLU A 112 -14.67 -8.63 23.53
CA GLU A 112 -15.72 -8.90 24.52
C GLU A 112 -15.16 -9.52 25.81
N ASN A 113 -14.22 -10.47 25.70
CA ASN A 113 -13.63 -11.11 26.88
C ASN A 113 -12.77 -10.14 27.67
N GLU A 114 -11.90 -9.39 26.99
CA GLU A 114 -11.00 -8.43 27.65
C GLU A 114 -11.78 -7.30 28.34
N TYR A 115 -12.85 -6.79 27.71
CA TYR A 115 -13.71 -5.79 28.36
C TYR A 115 -14.43 -6.34 29.58
N ARG A 116 -14.90 -7.59 29.53
CA ARG A 116 -15.53 -8.24 30.70
C ARG A 116 -14.52 -8.45 31.82
N ASP A 117 -13.30 -8.86 31.51
CA ASP A 117 -12.23 -9.04 32.52
C ASP A 117 -11.85 -7.70 33.18
N VAL A 118 -11.77 -6.62 32.40
CA VAL A 118 -11.52 -5.26 32.94
C VAL A 118 -12.69 -4.78 33.80
N ILE A 119 -13.93 -5.05 33.40
CA ILE A 119 -15.12 -4.72 34.20
C ILE A 119 -15.11 -5.51 35.51
N ALA A 120 -14.83 -6.82 35.46
CA ALA A 120 -14.72 -7.67 36.64
C ALA A 120 -13.62 -7.18 37.60
N GLU A 121 -12.45 -6.81 37.06
CA GLU A 121 -11.34 -6.28 37.87
C GLU A 121 -11.69 -4.93 38.52
N LYS A 122 -12.39 -4.05 37.81
CA LYS A 122 -12.71 -2.69 38.28
C LYS A 122 -13.93 -2.63 39.19
N PHE A 123 -14.93 -3.49 38.97
CA PHE A 123 -16.25 -3.40 39.58
C PHE A 123 -16.65 -4.64 40.40
N GLY A 124 -15.90 -5.75 40.33
CA GLY A 124 -16.09 -6.91 41.20
C GLY A 124 -17.26 -7.83 40.81
N GLU A 125 -17.68 -7.83 39.55
CA GLU A 125 -18.68 -8.77 38.97
C GLU A 125 -18.04 -9.78 38.04
#